data_AF-A0A4V1SCV0-F1
#
_entry.id   AF-A0A4V1SCV0-F1
#
_cell.length_a   1.000
_cell.length_b   1.000
_cell.length_c   1.000
_cell.angle_alpha   90.00
_cell.angle_beta   90.00
_cell.angle_gamma   90.00
#
_symmetry.space_group_name_H-M   'P 1'
#
loop_
_entity.id
_entity.type
_entity.pdbx_description
1 polymer ?
#
loop_
_entity_poly.entity_id
_entity_poly.type
_entity_poly.pdbx_seq_one_letter_code
_entity_poly.pdbx_strand_id
1 'polypeptide(L)'
;MGALKIELNPDMDAVRRRAAKSNTDWLVWRNRDGVTCAARRSVPAIKQAMLDCGTGRKFTMYCSRSVLSMVIDWRGALILRNNTRRGY
;
A
#
# COMPACT_ATOMS: atom_id res chain seq x y z
N MET A 1 16.35 -10.20 0.02
CA MET A 1 15.05 -9.67 0.51
C MET A 1 15.29 -8.32 1.13
N GLY A 2 14.75 -7.24 0.57
CA GLY A 2 14.82 -5.92 1.20
C GLY A 2 13.89 -5.86 2.42
N ALA A 3 14.36 -5.27 3.53
CA ALA A 3 13.53 -5.07 4.70
C ALA A 3 12.26 -4.26 4.36
N LEU A 4 11.13 -4.66 4.95
CA LEU A 4 9.88 -3.92 4.85
C LEU A 4 10.09 -2.54 5.51
N LYS A 5 10.03 -1.47 4.71
CA LYS A 5 10.09 -0.09 5.21
C LYS A 5 8.68 0.50 5.21
N ILE A 6 8.17 0.80 6.41
CA ILE A 6 6.87 1.45 6.63
C ILE A 6 7.15 2.84 7.18
N GLU A 7 6.55 3.85 6.56
CA GLU A 7 6.58 5.24 6.98
C GLU A 7 5.33 5.54 7.81
N LEU A 8 5.50 6.16 8.97
CA LEU A 8 4.42 6.55 9.86
C LEU A 8 4.09 8.04 9.67
N ASN A 9 2.81 8.37 9.64
CA ASN A 9 2.25 9.68 9.32
C ASN A 9 2.95 10.38 8.14
N PRO A 10 3.01 9.74 6.97
CA PRO A 10 3.66 10.31 5.81
C PRO A 10 2.86 11.49 5.24
N ASP A 11 3.55 12.45 4.64
CA ASP A 11 2.91 13.44 3.77
C ASP A 11 2.34 12.73 2.53
N MET A 12 1.00 12.74 2.43
CA MET A 12 0.25 12.06 1.38
C MET A 12 0.54 12.61 -0.02
N ASP A 13 0.79 13.91 -0.14
CA ASP A 13 1.17 14.52 -1.42
C ASP A 13 2.57 14.09 -1.82
N ALA A 14 3.49 13.99 -0.85
CA ALA A 14 4.81 13.45 -1.10
C ALA A 14 4.77 11.96 -1.50
N VAL A 15 3.93 11.13 -0.86
CA VAL A 15 3.72 9.72 -1.25
C VAL A 15 3.16 9.64 -2.68
N ARG A 16 2.13 10.43 -3.00
CA ARG A 16 1.52 10.45 -4.33
C ARG A 16 2.52 10.86 -5.41
N ARG A 17 3.29 11.92 -5.18
CA ARG A 17 4.35 12.38 -6.10
C ARG A 17 5.46 11.32 -6.26
N ARG A 18 5.84 10.63 -5.17
CA ARG A 18 6.82 9.53 -5.22
C ARG A 18 6.30 8.34 -6.02
N ALA A 19 5.03 7.96 -5.87
CA ALA A 19 4.41 6.92 -6.68
C ALA A 19 4.44 7.31 -8.17
N ALA A 20 4.01 8.53 -8.51
CA ALA A 20 4.02 9.02 -9.89
C ALA A 20 5.41 9.05 -10.54
N LYS A 21 6.47 9.30 -9.75
CA LYS A 21 7.87 9.35 -10.21
C LYS A 21 8.61 8.01 -10.08
N SER A 22 7.97 6.93 -9.62
CA SER A 22 8.62 5.63 -9.44
C SER A 22 7.98 4.54 -10.28
N ASN A 23 8.68 3.41 -10.39
CA ASN A 23 8.19 2.19 -11.03
C ASN A 23 7.49 1.25 -10.03
N THR A 24 7.10 1.76 -8.86
CA THR A 24 6.51 0.93 -7.80
C THR A 24 5.31 1.64 -7.20
N ASP A 25 4.22 0.90 -7.07
CA ASP A 25 3.01 1.40 -6.42
C ASP A 25 3.28 1.64 -4.93
N TRP A 26 2.53 2.56 -4.32
CA TRP A 26 2.61 2.84 -2.89
C TRP A 26 1.28 2.53 -2.23
N LEU A 27 1.34 1.82 -1.11
CA LEU A 27 0.19 1.51 -0.27
C LEU A 27 0.14 2.52 0.86
N VAL A 28 -1.07 3.01 1.17
CA VAL A 28 -1.35 3.86 2.31
C VAL A 28 -2.58 3.32 3.04
N TRP A 29 -2.46 3.11 4.34
CA TRP A 29 -3.51 2.59 5.18
C TRP A 29 -3.51 3.25 6.55
N ARG A 30 -4.58 3.07 7.33
CA ARG A 30 -4.58 3.41 8.76
C ARG A 30 -4.40 2.14 9.57
N ASN A 31 -3.50 2.18 10.55
CA ASN A 31 -3.32 1.07 11.47
C ASN A 31 -4.40 1.05 12.56
N ARG A 32 -4.31 0.07 13.46
CA ARG A 32 -5.29 -0.11 14.55
C ARG A 32 -5.31 1.07 15.51
N ASP A 33 -4.16 1.71 15.71
CA ASP A 33 -3.97 2.88 16.56
C ASP A 33 -4.40 4.19 15.88
N GLY A 34 -4.90 4.12 14.64
CA GLY A 34 -5.33 5.29 13.85
C GLY A 34 -4.19 6.04 13.14
N VAL A 35 -2.95 5.58 13.25
CA VAL A 35 -1.77 6.14 12.59
C VAL A 35 -1.82 5.83 11.09
N THR A 36 -1.52 6.84 10.27
CA THR A 36 -1.45 6.64 8.82
C THR A 36 -0.10 6.05 8.47
N CYS A 37 -0.10 4.94 7.75
CA CYS A 37 1.10 4.21 7.35
C CYS A 37 1.23 4.23 5.83
N ALA A 38 2.44 4.34 5.30
CA ALA A 38 2.71 4.12 3.89
C ALA A 38 3.91 3.22 3.65
N ALA A 39 3.85 2.41 2.60
CA ALA A 39 4.96 1.56 2.19
C ALA A 39 4.91 1.30 0.69
N ARG A 40 6.06 0.97 0.09
CA ARG A 40 6.12 0.47 -1.28
C ARG A 40 5.37 -0.87 -1.40
N ARG A 41 4.65 -1.05 -2.52
CA ARG A 41 3.93 -2.29 -2.83
C ARG A 41 4.90 -3.46 -2.83
N SER A 42 4.63 -4.39 -1.93
CA SER A 42 5.33 -5.66 -1.81
C SER A 42 4.43 -6.65 -1.09
N VAL A 43 4.65 -7.96 -1.28
CA VAL A 43 3.91 -9.00 -0.54
C VAL A 43 3.89 -8.75 0.98
N PRO A 44 5.01 -8.44 1.66
CA PRO A 44 4.99 -8.16 3.09
C PRO A 44 4.22 -6.87 3.43
N ALA A 45 4.33 -5.81 2.63
CA ALA A 45 3.58 -4.57 2.88
C ALA A 45 2.06 -4.77 2.75
N ILE A 46 1.61 -5.54 1.74
CA ILE A 46 0.18 -5.84 1.56
C ILE A 46 -0.34 -6.65 2.76
N LYS A 47 0.43 -7.65 3.21
CA LYS A 47 0.08 -8.43 4.41
C LYS A 47 -0.01 -7.55 5.66
N GLN A 48 0.93 -6.64 5.86
CA GLN A 48 0.90 -5.75 7.02
C GLN A 48 -0.31 -4.82 6.97
N ALA A 49 -0.57 -4.18 5.82
CA ALA A 49 -1.74 -3.32 5.62
C ALA A 49 -3.05 -4.07 5.91
N MET A 50 -3.14 -5.32 5.47
CA MET A 50 -4.26 -6.21 5.79
C MET A 50 -4.39 -6.46 7.31
N LEU A 51 -3.31 -6.83 8.00
CA LEU A 51 -3.36 -7.08 9.45
C LEU A 51 -3.74 -5.83 10.26
N ASP A 52 -3.27 -4.67 9.81
CA ASP A 52 -3.47 -3.36 10.44
C ASP A 52 -4.89 -2.83 10.25
N CYS A 53 -5.44 -2.94 9.04
CA CYS A 53 -6.80 -2.51 8.71
C CYS A 53 -7.88 -3.48 9.20
N GLY A 54 -7.57 -4.76 9.30
CA GLY A 54 -8.55 -5.81 9.51
C GLY A 54 -9.46 -6.00 8.28
N THR A 55 -10.44 -6.90 8.40
CA THR A 55 -11.25 -7.39 7.28
C THR A 55 -12.30 -6.40 6.75
N GLY A 56 -12.67 -5.39 7.55
CA GLY A 56 -13.75 -4.45 7.22
C GLY A 56 -13.28 -3.08 6.69
N ARG A 57 -11.98 -2.80 6.66
CA ARG A 57 -11.44 -1.50 6.24
C ARG A 57 -10.77 -1.58 4.87
N LYS A 58 -10.77 -0.44 4.16
CA LYS A 58 -10.12 -0.28 2.86
C LYS A 58 -8.81 0.47 3.04
N PHE A 59 -7.87 0.24 2.12
CA PHE A 59 -6.64 1.01 2.04
C PHE A 59 -6.44 1.56 0.63
N THR A 60 -5.64 2.61 0.51
CA THR A 60 -5.40 3.31 -0.75
C THR A 60 -4.10 2.85 -1.37
N MET A 61 -4.09 2.61 -2.67
CA MET A 61 -2.89 2.40 -3.45
C MET A 61 -2.71 3.56 -4.43
N TYR A 62 -1.56 4.21 -4.41
CA TYR A 62 -1.14 5.13 -5.46
C TYR A 62 -0.36 4.37 -6.51
N CYS A 63 -0.87 4.39 -7.74
CA CYS A 63 -0.29 3.64 -8.84
C CYS A 63 0.99 4.31 -9.34
N SER A 64 1.98 3.48 -9.66
CA SER A 64 3.23 3.93 -10.27
C SER A 64 2.99 4.58 -11.63
N ARG A 65 3.87 5.54 -11.98
CA ARG A 65 3.84 6.27 -13.27
C ARG A 65 2.49 6.94 -13.60
N SER A 66 1.63 7.07 -12.60
CA SER A 66 0.32 7.66 -12.70
C SER A 66 0.03 8.47 -11.45
N VAL A 67 -0.88 9.43 -11.56
CA VAL A 67 -1.38 10.20 -10.42
C VAL A 67 -2.67 9.59 -9.84
N LEU A 68 -3.07 8.43 -10.35
CA LEU A 68 -4.28 7.71 -9.95
C LEU A 68 -4.11 7.02 -8.60
N SER A 69 -5.20 7.03 -7.85
CA SER A 69 -5.35 6.27 -6.61
C SER A 69 -6.44 5.23 -6.78
N MET A 70 -6.21 4.04 -6.25
CA MET A 70 -7.19 2.96 -6.16
C MET A 70 -7.50 2.68 -4.70
N VAL A 71 -8.78 2.54 -4.37
CA VAL A 71 -9.20 2.06 -3.06
C VAL A 71 -9.33 0.55 -3.13
N ILE A 72 -8.66 -0.16 -2.23
CA ILE A 72 -8.55 -1.60 -2.20
C ILE A 72 -9.26 -2.13 -0.96
N ASP A 73 -10.20 -3.04 -1.16
CA ASP A 73 -10.84 -3.81 -0.09
C ASP A 73 -10.06 -5.11 0.20
N TRP A 74 -10.54 -5.90 1.16
CA TRP A 74 -9.88 -7.15 1.56
C TRP A 74 -9.72 -8.15 0.41
N ARG A 75 -10.72 -8.27 -0.46
CA ARG A 75 -10.69 -9.22 -1.59
C ARG A 75 -9.71 -8.75 -2.65
N GLY A 76 -9.73 -7.46 -2.97
CA GLY A 76 -8.75 -6.80 -3.84
C GLY A 76 -7.32 -6.95 -3.29
N ALA A 77 -7.14 -6.84 -1.97
CA ALA A 77 -5.85 -7.03 -1.31
C ALA A 77 -5.30 -8.45 -1.50
N LEU A 78 -6.17 -9.47 -1.37
CA LEU A 78 -5.80 -10.87 -1.61
C LEU A 78 -5.37 -11.09 -3.06
N ILE A 79 -6.11 -10.56 -4.02
CA ILE A 79 -5.78 -10.62 -5.45
C ILE A 79 -4.43 -9.93 -5.69
N LEU A 80 -4.29 -8.68 -5.23
CA LEU A 80 -3.07 -7.89 -5.39
C LEU A 80 -1.85 -8.60 -4.81
N ARG A 81 -1.98 -9.17 -3.61
CA ARG A 81 -0.92 -9.94 -2.95
C ARG A 81 -0.50 -11.15 -3.78
N ASN A 82 -1.46 -11.90 -4.30
CA ASN A 82 -1.19 -13.11 -5.08
C ASN A 82 -0.55 -12.76 -6.44
N ASN A 83 -1.01 -11.69 -7.09
CA ASN A 83 -0.41 -11.18 -8.34
C ASN A 83 1.03 -10.72 -8.10
N THR A 84 1.25 -9.92 -7.05
CA THR A 84 2.59 -9.46 -6.65
C THR A 84 3.53 -10.64 -6.34
N ARG A 85 3.02 -11.72 -5.72
CA ARG A 85 3.81 -12.93 -5.44
C ARG A 85 4.21 -13.67 -6.72
N ARG A 86 3.37 -13.62 -7.75
CA ARG A 86 3.57 -14.32 -9.03
C ARG A 86 4.30 -13.48 -10.08
N GLY A 87 4.61 -12.22 -9.79
CA GLY A 87 5.34 -11.32 -10.69
C GLY A 87 4.47 -10.61 -11.74
N TYR A 88 3.15 -10.55 -11.51
CA TYR A 88 2.22 -9.76 -12.32
C TYR A 88 2.13 -8.30 -11.86
#